data_AF-A0A9W9K975-F1
#
_entry.id   AF-A0A9W9K975-F1
#
_cell.length_a   1.000
_cell.length_b   1.000
_cell.length_c   1.000
_cell.angle_alpha   90.00
_cell.angle_beta   90.00
_cell.angle_gamma   90.00
#
_symmetry.space_group_name_H-M   'P 1'
#
loop_
_entity.id
_entity.type
_entity.pdbx_description
1 polymer ?
#
loop_
_entity_poly.entity_id
_entity_poly.type
_entity_poly.pdbx_seq_one_letter_code
_entity_poly.pdbx_strand_id
1 'polypeptide(L)'
;MALACSFLAINSNDRYLEHQGIEIYNSALNAMVRGLQHKSGVNIHMLYASILLHTRETLYASDDALQSLFTHVKGGSALLKQQNLADLDGFASSILKRHKWTIMTRIEALSNSMPAYCILNTNYGSEEDWDCLRIGRTASPLDEIFAMIADCASLQRDLMASLRILGSERDLALHTLLRRCYELEQLQGDWCYRNSQGFSPSTDNQRQGDSHLSLGELTVIPHDFGSLDIAKTYCLFWISSIVVKRVMYQIQKQLKGTCDPTPVVCSAREICQTVAFCMKPNTQMSVGHMVLFAISQASKGYIDCGDIEMFNWCHCVSIFTQFFILGELALLGARVRKIGYCGTRSKNERGFNRIQWNLRKMRKQERSSMMNWKTV
;
A
#
# COMPACT_ATOMS: atom_id res chain seq x y z
N MET A 1 13.31 9.16 22.73
CA MET A 1 14.60 8.57 23.15
C MET A 1 14.99 7.35 22.31
N ALA A 2 14.26 6.24 22.33
CA ALA A 2 14.62 5.03 21.54
C ALA A 2 14.98 5.31 20.07
N LEU A 3 14.16 6.09 19.36
CA LEU A 3 14.44 6.50 17.97
C LEU A 3 15.75 7.29 17.81
N ALA A 4 16.00 8.22 18.74
CA ALA A 4 17.21 9.03 18.74
C ALA A 4 18.45 8.19 19.07
N CYS A 5 18.37 7.31 20.07
CA CYS A 5 19.44 6.38 20.43
C CYS A 5 19.81 5.51 19.23
N SER A 6 18.83 4.94 18.53
CA SER A 6 19.16 4.12 17.36
C SER A 6 19.68 4.91 16.17
N PHE A 7 19.15 6.11 15.90
CA PHE A 7 19.68 6.97 14.85
C PHE A 7 21.15 7.33 15.12
N LEU A 8 21.43 7.76 16.35
CA LEU A 8 22.78 8.10 16.80
C LEU A 8 23.69 6.87 16.77
N ALA A 9 23.23 5.72 17.27
CA ALA A 9 24.00 4.47 17.28
C ALA A 9 24.40 4.01 15.87
N ILE A 10 23.50 4.13 14.89
CA ILE A 10 23.81 3.84 13.48
C ILE A 10 24.88 4.81 12.94
N ASN A 11 24.77 6.10 13.27
CA ASN A 11 25.68 7.14 12.78
C ASN A 11 27.06 7.10 13.44
N SER A 12 27.14 6.73 14.72
CA SER A 12 28.39 6.62 15.48
C SER A 12 28.97 5.20 15.51
N ASN A 13 28.26 4.22 14.94
CA ASN A 13 28.57 2.79 15.04
C ASN A 13 28.73 2.33 16.50
N ASP A 14 27.89 2.87 17.39
CA ASP A 14 27.92 2.63 18.83
C ASP A 14 26.91 1.54 19.23
N ARG A 15 27.42 0.32 19.45
CA ARG A 15 26.62 -0.84 19.85
C ARG A 15 26.00 -0.70 21.24
N TYR A 16 26.62 0.06 22.14
CA TYR A 16 26.08 0.26 23.48
C TYR A 16 24.84 1.15 23.40
N LEU A 17 24.91 2.23 22.62
CA LEU A 17 23.78 3.11 22.36
C LEU A 17 22.66 2.41 21.58
N GLU A 18 23.01 1.49 20.68
CA GLU A 18 22.05 0.61 20.00
C GLU A 18 21.28 -0.25 21.01
N HIS A 19 22.00 -0.92 21.92
CA HIS A 19 21.41 -1.76 22.95
C HIS A 19 20.48 -0.97 23.88
N GLN A 20 20.94 0.19 24.37
CA GLN A 20 20.09 1.08 25.18
C GLN A 20 18.85 1.54 24.40
N GLY A 21 18.98 1.82 23.11
CA GLY A 21 17.85 2.17 22.26
C GLY A 21 16.78 1.07 22.22
N ILE A 22 17.21 -0.20 22.12
CA ILE A 22 16.33 -1.37 22.14
C ILE A 22 15.66 -1.54 23.50
N GLU A 23 16.40 -1.37 24.61
CA GLU A 23 15.82 -1.46 25.96
C GLU A 23 14.74 -0.40 26.20
N ILE A 24 14.99 0.85 25.79
CA ILE A 24 14.01 1.94 25.90
C ILE A 24 12.78 1.65 25.04
N TYR A 25 12.98 1.10 23.84
CA TYR A 25 11.90 0.70 22.95
C TYR A 25 11.03 -0.40 23.58
N ASN A 26 11.64 -1.46 24.10
CA ASN A 26 10.93 -2.57 24.75
C ASN A 26 10.19 -2.11 26.01
N SER A 27 10.80 -1.21 26.79
CA SER A 27 10.15 -0.60 27.96
C SER A 27 8.91 0.21 27.56
N ALA A 28 9.00 0.99 26.48
CA ALA A 28 7.88 1.74 25.94
C ALA A 28 6.74 0.83 25.44
N LEU A 29 7.08 -0.26 24.73
CA LEU A 29 6.10 -1.29 24.32
C LEU A 29 5.39 -1.90 25.52
N ASN A 30 6.12 -2.30 26.55
CA ASN A 30 5.55 -2.89 27.76
C ASN A 30 4.65 -1.89 28.51
N ALA A 31 5.03 -0.61 28.56
CA ALA A 31 4.17 0.44 29.10
C ALA A 31 2.88 0.60 28.27
N MET A 32 2.98 0.52 26.93
CA MET A 32 1.81 0.57 26.04
C MET A 32 0.86 -0.61 26.23
N VAL A 33 1.39 -1.83 26.34
CA VAL A 33 0.59 -3.04 26.61
C VAL A 33 -0.15 -2.93 27.95
N ARG A 34 0.54 -2.49 29.02
CA ARG A 34 -0.10 -2.30 30.32
C ARG A 34 -1.20 -1.24 30.28
N GLY A 35 -0.97 -0.12 29.60
CA GLY A 35 -1.98 0.94 29.43
C GLY A 35 -3.23 0.42 28.70
N LEU A 36 -3.04 -0.36 27.64
CA LEU A 36 -4.14 -0.98 26.89
C LEU A 36 -4.94 -1.99 27.73
N GLN A 37 -4.26 -2.81 28.54
CA GLN A 37 -4.89 -3.82 29.40
C GLN A 37 -5.74 -3.20 30.52
N HIS A 38 -5.26 -2.12 31.14
CA HIS A 38 -5.93 -1.52 32.29
C HIS A 38 -6.99 -0.46 31.91
N LYS A 39 -7.13 -0.13 30.62
CA LYS A 39 -8.01 0.95 30.10
C LYS A 39 -7.83 2.30 30.82
N SER A 40 -6.77 2.46 31.60
CA SER A 40 -6.42 3.65 32.35
C SER A 40 -5.02 4.07 31.90
N GLY A 41 -4.90 5.33 31.46
CA GLY A 41 -3.62 5.89 31.01
C GLY A 41 -3.33 5.79 29.50
N VAL A 42 -4.29 5.40 28.66
CA VAL A 42 -4.13 5.51 27.20
C VAL A 42 -4.22 6.98 26.77
N ASN A 43 -3.07 7.54 26.39
CA ASN A 43 -2.93 8.93 25.94
C ASN A 43 -2.56 8.97 24.44
N ILE A 44 -2.95 10.04 23.74
CA ILE A 44 -2.63 10.28 22.33
C ILE A 44 -1.12 10.21 22.06
N HIS A 45 -0.28 10.54 23.05
CA HIS A 45 1.18 10.37 22.93
C HIS A 45 1.62 8.93 22.69
N MET A 46 0.88 7.94 23.19
CA MET A 46 1.16 6.52 22.94
C MET A 46 0.83 6.15 21.50
N LEU A 47 -0.24 6.73 20.94
CA LEU A 47 -0.56 6.60 19.51
C LEU A 47 0.55 7.22 18.66
N TYR A 48 1.02 8.41 19.02
CA TYR A 48 2.13 9.08 18.33
C TYR A 48 3.40 8.22 18.35
N ALA A 49 3.75 7.69 19.52
CA ALA A 49 4.89 6.79 19.66
C ALA A 49 4.71 5.54 18.77
N SER A 50 3.55 4.90 18.78
CA SER A 50 3.29 3.71 17.95
C SER A 50 3.46 3.99 16.46
N ILE A 51 2.98 5.12 15.96
CA ILE A 51 3.06 5.48 14.54
C ILE A 51 4.47 5.89 14.12
N LEU A 52 5.21 6.56 15.01
CA LEU A 52 6.62 6.87 14.77
C LEU A 52 7.49 5.59 14.75
N LEU A 53 7.23 4.65 15.66
CA LEU A 53 7.92 3.36 15.70
C LEU A 53 7.59 2.53 14.45
N HIS A 54 6.32 2.45 14.08
CA HIS A 54 5.88 1.83 12.83
C HIS A 54 6.58 2.44 11.61
N THR A 55 6.62 3.77 11.51
CA THR A 55 7.25 4.47 10.37
C THR A 55 8.74 4.13 10.31
N ARG A 56 9.41 4.08 11.46
CA ARG A 56 10.83 3.71 11.55
C ARG A 56 11.06 2.25 11.15
N GLU A 57 10.23 1.31 11.61
CA GLU A 57 10.34 -0.10 11.20
C GLU A 57 10.09 -0.30 9.70
N THR A 58 9.16 0.45 9.13
CA THR A 58 8.91 0.45 7.68
C THR A 58 10.14 0.92 6.89
N LEU A 59 10.90 1.88 7.44
CA LEU A 59 12.07 2.48 6.79
C LEU A 59 13.36 1.66 6.94
N TYR A 60 13.48 0.81 7.98
CA TYR A 60 14.75 0.15 8.33
C TYR A 60 14.65 -1.39 8.39
N ALA A 61 13.70 -1.97 7.64
CA ALA A 61 13.29 -3.36 7.77
C ALA A 61 14.44 -4.40 7.74
N SER A 62 14.39 -5.33 8.70
CA SER A 62 15.03 -6.66 8.73
C SER A 62 13.98 -7.76 8.51
N ASP A 63 14.39 -9.04 8.43
CA ASP A 63 13.46 -10.17 8.21
C ASP A 63 12.34 -10.26 9.28
N ASP A 64 12.61 -9.83 10.53
CA ASP A 64 11.62 -9.79 11.62
C ASP A 64 10.75 -8.52 11.63
N ALA A 65 11.09 -7.51 10.82
CA ALA A 65 10.42 -6.20 10.87
C ALA A 65 8.95 -6.26 10.48
N LEU A 66 8.52 -7.25 9.71
CA LEU A 66 7.11 -7.41 9.29
C LEU A 66 6.18 -7.80 10.45
N GLN A 67 6.64 -8.70 11.33
CA GLN A 67 5.85 -9.11 12.49
C GLN A 67 5.74 -7.97 13.51
N SER A 68 6.83 -7.22 13.72
CA SER A 68 6.83 -6.01 14.53
C SER A 68 5.91 -4.94 13.95
N LEU A 69 5.96 -4.74 12.62
CA LEU A 69 5.09 -3.81 11.89
C LEU A 69 3.61 -4.09 12.17
N PHE A 70 3.20 -5.35 12.05
CA PHE A 70 1.81 -5.76 12.30
C PHE A 70 1.40 -5.58 13.75
N THR A 71 2.31 -5.85 14.68
CA THR A 71 2.08 -5.64 16.10
C THR A 71 1.87 -4.15 16.40
N HIS A 72 2.64 -3.27 15.76
CA HIS A 72 2.46 -1.82 15.87
C HIS A 72 1.16 -1.30 15.27
N VAL A 73 0.77 -1.82 14.10
CA VAL A 73 -0.51 -1.45 13.47
C VAL A 73 -1.67 -1.86 14.37
N LYS A 74 -1.67 -3.11 14.85
CA LYS A 74 -2.69 -3.60 15.80
C LYS A 74 -2.71 -2.80 17.09
N GLY A 75 -1.54 -2.49 17.66
CA GLY A 75 -1.41 -1.66 18.85
C GLY A 75 -1.96 -0.25 18.64
N GLY A 76 -1.64 0.39 17.50
CA GLY A 76 -2.17 1.71 17.13
C GLY A 76 -3.69 1.69 16.95
N SER A 77 -4.22 0.67 16.29
CA SER A 77 -5.67 0.44 16.12
C SER A 77 -6.39 0.27 17.47
N ALA A 78 -5.81 -0.49 18.40
CA ALA A 78 -6.36 -0.67 19.74
C ALA A 78 -6.34 0.64 20.56
N LEU A 79 -5.25 1.43 20.44
CA LEU A 79 -5.16 2.75 21.09
C LEU A 79 -6.21 3.72 20.55
N LEU A 80 -6.44 3.72 19.23
CA LEU A 80 -7.45 4.57 18.58
C LEU A 80 -8.88 4.29 19.07
N LYS A 81 -9.23 3.01 19.31
CA LYS A 81 -10.55 2.64 19.83
C LYS A 81 -10.83 3.16 21.24
N GLN A 82 -9.79 3.47 22.02
CA GLN A 82 -9.91 3.94 23.40
C GLN A 82 -9.84 5.47 23.53
N GLN A 83 -9.61 6.20 22.42
CA GLN A 83 -9.46 7.65 22.40
C GLN A 83 -10.79 8.35 22.09
N ASN A 84 -11.08 9.46 22.77
CA ASN A 84 -12.13 10.38 22.34
C ASN A 84 -11.56 11.31 21.25
N LEU A 85 -12.04 11.16 20.03
CA LEU A 85 -11.50 11.83 18.84
C LEU A 85 -12.25 13.12 18.46
N ALA A 86 -13.14 13.60 19.34
CA ALA A 86 -13.97 14.78 19.09
C ALA A 86 -13.14 16.08 18.93
N ASP A 87 -11.98 16.17 19.57
CA ASP A 87 -11.07 17.34 19.55
C ASP A 87 -9.65 16.97 19.07
N LEU A 88 -9.56 16.26 17.94
CA LEU A 88 -8.25 16.01 17.31
C LEU A 88 -7.67 17.33 16.79
N ASP A 89 -6.50 17.73 17.30
CA ASP A 89 -5.72 18.80 16.69
C ASP A 89 -5.21 18.41 15.28
N GLY A 90 -4.67 19.39 14.55
CA GLY A 90 -4.18 19.18 13.18
C GLY A 90 -3.06 18.13 13.06
N PHE A 91 -2.25 17.98 14.13
CA PHE A 91 -1.18 16.98 14.17
C PHE A 91 -1.75 15.58 14.38
N ALA A 92 -2.66 15.43 15.34
CA ALA A 92 -3.37 14.19 15.64
C ALA A 92 -4.16 13.67 14.43
N SER A 93 -4.82 14.58 13.69
CA SER A 93 -5.50 14.25 12.44
C SER A 93 -4.53 13.72 11.38
N SER A 94 -3.35 14.34 11.24
CA SER A 94 -2.32 13.90 10.28
C SER A 94 -1.76 12.52 10.63
N ILE A 95 -1.56 12.27 11.93
CA ILE A 95 -1.11 11.00 12.46
C ILE A 95 -2.17 9.90 12.26
N LEU A 96 -3.44 10.19 12.52
CA LEU A 96 -4.54 9.28 12.24
C LEU A 96 -4.61 8.93 10.74
N LYS A 97 -4.53 9.93 9.86
CA LYS A 97 -4.48 9.70 8.39
C LYS A 97 -3.32 8.80 8.01
N ARG A 98 -2.13 9.00 8.59
CA ARG A 98 -0.96 8.16 8.37
C ARG A 98 -1.23 6.71 8.80
N HIS A 99 -1.85 6.50 9.96
CA HIS A 99 -2.23 5.16 10.45
C HIS A 99 -3.21 4.46 9.52
N LYS A 100 -4.25 5.16 9.06
CA LYS A 100 -5.23 4.61 8.09
C LYS A 100 -4.54 4.19 6.79
N TRP A 101 -3.63 5.02 6.27
CA TRP A 101 -2.81 4.67 5.10
C TRP A 101 -1.96 3.42 5.33
N THR A 102 -1.33 3.32 6.51
CA THR A 102 -0.54 2.15 6.90
C THR A 102 -1.37 0.87 6.93
N ILE A 103 -2.59 0.92 7.50
CA ILE A 103 -3.52 -0.22 7.51
C ILE A 103 -3.81 -0.66 6.08
N MET A 104 -4.03 0.30 5.18
CA MET A 104 -4.32 0.01 3.77
C MET A 104 -3.17 -0.63 3.01
N THR A 105 -1.97 -0.04 3.08
CA THR A 105 -0.81 -0.40 2.26
C THR A 105 0.04 -1.51 2.88
N ARG A 106 -0.58 -2.42 3.64
CA ARG A 106 0.06 -3.45 4.45
C ARG A 106 0.80 -4.50 3.62
N ILE A 107 1.97 -4.17 3.06
CA ILE A 107 2.78 -5.03 2.18
C ILE A 107 3.68 -5.94 3.02
N GLU A 108 3.43 -7.25 3.02
CA GLU A 108 4.39 -8.24 3.53
C GLU A 108 5.29 -8.74 2.40
N ALA A 109 6.60 -8.60 2.56
CA ALA A 109 7.59 -9.16 1.66
C ALA A 109 8.13 -10.46 2.27
N LEU A 110 7.42 -11.58 2.09
CA LEU A 110 7.94 -12.89 2.43
C LEU A 110 8.63 -13.49 1.18
N SER A 111 9.93 -13.72 1.26
CA SER A 111 10.70 -14.74 0.52
C SER A 111 10.34 -14.98 -0.97
N ASN A 112 11.20 -14.48 -1.87
CA ASN A 112 11.50 -14.94 -3.26
C ASN A 112 10.36 -15.22 -4.27
N SER A 113 9.09 -15.16 -3.90
CA SER A 113 7.95 -15.14 -4.81
C SER A 113 6.85 -14.29 -4.18
N MET A 114 6.79 -13.05 -4.69
CA MET A 114 5.94 -11.93 -4.32
C MET A 114 4.74 -12.22 -3.39
N PRO A 115 4.76 -11.67 -2.16
CA PRO A 115 3.55 -11.20 -1.53
C PRO A 115 3.56 -9.67 -1.55
N ALA A 116 2.46 -9.09 -2.01
CA ALA A 116 2.07 -7.75 -1.60
C ALA A 116 0.76 -7.97 -0.86
N TYR A 117 0.86 -8.11 0.46
CA TYR A 117 -0.34 -8.06 1.26
C TYR A 117 -0.95 -6.67 1.04
N CYS A 118 -2.22 -6.68 0.72
CA CYS A 118 -3.06 -5.51 0.69
C CYS A 118 -4.24 -5.97 1.50
N ILE A 119 -4.76 -5.13 2.37
CA ILE A 119 -5.78 -5.62 3.31
C ILE A 119 -7.03 -6.11 2.52
N LEU A 120 -7.30 -5.49 1.35
CA LEU A 120 -8.28 -5.90 0.32
C LEU A 120 -7.90 -7.14 -0.51
N ASN A 121 -6.79 -7.81 -0.19
CA ASN A 121 -6.29 -8.96 -0.93
C ASN A 121 -6.27 -10.23 -0.11
N THR A 122 -6.54 -10.16 1.19
CA THR A 122 -6.39 -11.28 2.09
C THR A 122 -7.52 -11.37 3.09
N ASN A 123 -7.81 -12.58 3.55
CA ASN A 123 -8.76 -12.83 4.63
C ASN A 123 -8.14 -12.58 6.02
N TYR A 124 -6.90 -12.07 6.09
CA TYR A 124 -6.13 -11.93 7.33
C TYR A 124 -6.31 -10.57 8.03
N GLY A 125 -7.05 -9.62 7.43
CA GLY A 125 -7.43 -8.38 8.12
C GLY A 125 -8.50 -8.66 9.16
N SER A 126 -8.21 -8.39 10.44
CA SER A 126 -9.21 -8.55 11.51
C SER A 126 -10.32 -7.49 11.37
N GLU A 127 -11.52 -7.78 11.89
CA GLU A 127 -12.64 -6.81 11.95
C GLU A 127 -12.18 -5.45 12.52
N GLU A 128 -11.28 -5.51 13.50
CA GLU A 128 -10.73 -4.36 14.20
C GLU A 128 -9.87 -3.46 13.30
N ASP A 129 -9.14 -4.02 12.34
CA ASP A 129 -8.34 -3.24 11.38
C ASP A 129 -9.28 -2.41 10.47
N TRP A 130 -10.45 -2.93 10.13
CA TRP A 130 -11.44 -2.26 9.27
C TRP A 130 -12.21 -1.16 9.99
N ASP A 131 -12.56 -1.39 11.26
CA ASP A 131 -13.18 -0.38 12.09
C ASP A 131 -12.33 0.89 12.15
N CYS A 132 -11.00 0.73 12.20
CA CYS A 132 -10.07 1.85 12.30
C CYS A 132 -10.11 2.79 11.09
N LEU A 133 -10.48 2.28 9.90
CA LEU A 133 -10.71 3.13 8.74
C LEU A 133 -11.95 4.03 8.91
N ARG A 134 -12.92 3.58 9.70
CA ARG A 134 -14.15 4.32 10.03
C ARG A 134 -14.02 5.24 11.25
N ILE A 135 -12.96 5.09 12.04
CA ILE A 135 -12.73 5.89 13.24
C ILE A 135 -12.30 7.33 12.86
N GLY A 136 -12.77 8.32 13.62
CA GLY A 136 -12.39 9.73 13.45
C GLY A 136 -12.71 10.29 12.07
N ARG A 137 -13.86 9.93 11.50
CA ARG A 137 -14.32 10.47 10.21
C ARG A 137 -14.47 11.98 10.31
N THR A 138 -13.77 12.68 9.45
CA THR A 138 -14.08 14.07 9.11
C THR A 138 -14.93 14.09 7.83
N ALA A 139 -15.51 15.24 7.48
CA ALA A 139 -16.16 15.46 6.17
C ALA A 139 -15.14 15.56 5.00
N SER A 140 -13.94 15.00 5.19
CA SER A 140 -12.88 14.98 4.17
C SER A 140 -13.16 13.90 3.14
N PRO A 141 -13.00 14.18 1.83
CA PRO A 141 -13.17 13.20 0.76
C PRO A 141 -12.34 11.93 0.98
N LEU A 142 -11.14 12.07 1.53
CA LEU A 142 -10.24 10.95 1.82
C LEU A 142 -10.78 10.03 2.94
N ASP A 143 -11.39 10.60 3.99
CA ASP A 143 -11.98 9.80 5.07
C ASP A 143 -13.23 9.03 4.61
N GLU A 144 -14.01 9.64 3.72
CA GLU A 144 -15.14 8.97 3.06
C GLU A 144 -14.66 7.79 2.19
N ILE A 145 -13.55 7.92 1.47
CA ILE A 145 -12.98 6.79 0.72
C ILE A 145 -12.44 5.70 1.66
N PHE A 146 -11.76 6.04 2.76
CA PHE A 146 -11.33 5.05 3.74
C PHE A 146 -12.51 4.23 4.27
N ALA A 147 -13.65 4.88 4.52
CA ALA A 147 -14.89 4.20 4.86
C ALA A 147 -15.36 3.24 3.77
N MET A 148 -15.40 3.68 2.51
CA MET A 148 -15.79 2.82 1.38
C MET A 148 -14.86 1.61 1.23
N ILE A 149 -13.57 1.77 1.49
CA ILE A 149 -12.61 0.66 1.46
C ILE A 149 -12.88 -0.35 2.58
N ALA A 150 -13.28 0.11 3.77
CA ALA A 150 -13.72 -0.78 4.84
C ALA A 150 -14.99 -1.55 4.44
N ASP A 151 -15.93 -0.91 3.73
CA ASP A 151 -17.11 -1.59 3.17
C ASP A 151 -16.71 -2.61 2.10
N CYS A 152 -15.78 -2.26 1.20
CA CYS A 152 -15.23 -3.17 0.18
C CYS A 152 -14.61 -4.44 0.79
N ALA A 153 -13.89 -4.29 1.89
CA ALA A 153 -13.30 -5.43 2.60
C ALA A 153 -14.34 -6.39 3.17
N SER A 154 -15.45 -5.84 3.71
CA SER A 154 -16.59 -6.66 4.13
C SER A 154 -17.17 -7.42 2.93
N LEU A 155 -17.37 -6.75 1.79
CA LEU A 155 -17.92 -7.40 0.60
C LEU A 155 -17.07 -8.59 0.12
N GLN A 156 -15.74 -8.44 0.11
CA GLN A 156 -14.85 -9.54 -0.27
C GLN A 156 -14.91 -10.72 0.70
N ARG A 157 -14.97 -10.46 2.01
CA ARG A 157 -15.12 -11.50 3.02
C ARG A 157 -16.45 -12.24 2.86
N ASP A 158 -17.53 -11.49 2.67
CA ASP A 158 -18.87 -12.03 2.51
C ASP A 158 -19.00 -12.80 1.20
N LEU A 159 -18.29 -12.40 0.14
CA LEU A 159 -18.17 -13.19 -1.08
C LEU A 159 -17.51 -14.54 -0.81
N MET A 160 -16.35 -14.54 -0.16
CA MET A 160 -15.64 -15.77 0.18
C MET A 160 -16.46 -16.70 1.08
N ALA A 161 -17.24 -16.14 2.01
CA ALA A 161 -18.17 -16.89 2.84
C ALA A 161 -19.33 -17.47 2.01
N SER A 162 -19.92 -16.65 1.14
CA SER A 162 -21.04 -17.07 0.28
C SER A 162 -20.64 -18.18 -0.68
N LEU A 163 -19.44 -18.11 -1.26
CA LEU A 163 -18.92 -19.14 -2.17
C LEU A 163 -18.69 -20.50 -1.48
N ARG A 164 -18.61 -20.56 -0.15
CA ARG A 164 -18.47 -21.80 0.62
C ARG A 164 -19.81 -22.45 0.95
N ILE A 165 -20.92 -21.73 0.80
CA ILE A 165 -22.27 -22.27 1.02
C ILE A 165 -22.60 -23.25 -0.11
N LEU A 166 -23.18 -24.38 0.24
CA LEU A 166 -23.63 -25.41 -0.70
C LEU A 166 -25.15 -25.35 -0.86
N GLY A 167 -25.64 -25.62 -2.07
CA GLY A 167 -27.09 -25.69 -2.36
C GLY A 167 -27.76 -24.35 -2.60
N SER A 168 -29.09 -24.30 -2.42
CA SER A 168 -29.96 -23.17 -2.78
C SER A 168 -29.74 -21.91 -1.94
N GLU A 169 -29.21 -22.06 -0.72
CA GLU A 169 -28.88 -20.93 0.17
C GLU A 169 -27.76 -20.04 -0.40
N ARG A 170 -26.88 -20.63 -1.23
CA ARG A 170 -25.79 -19.91 -1.89
C ARG A 170 -26.32 -18.82 -2.80
N ASP A 171 -27.32 -19.13 -3.61
CA ASP A 171 -27.83 -18.18 -4.59
C ASP A 171 -28.52 -17.00 -3.88
N LEU A 172 -29.25 -17.25 -2.80
CA LEU A 172 -29.83 -16.19 -1.97
C LEU A 172 -28.76 -15.29 -1.33
N ALA A 173 -27.68 -15.87 -0.81
CA ALA A 173 -26.55 -15.13 -0.27
C ALA A 173 -25.87 -14.25 -1.33
N LEU A 174 -25.65 -14.81 -2.53
CA LEU A 174 -25.08 -14.10 -3.67
C LEU A 174 -25.96 -12.93 -4.15
N HIS A 175 -27.30 -13.11 -4.22
CA HIS A 175 -28.21 -12.00 -4.56
C HIS A 175 -28.22 -10.90 -3.50
N THR A 176 -28.18 -11.28 -2.22
CA THR A 176 -28.08 -10.33 -1.10
C THR A 176 -26.80 -9.51 -1.17
N LEU A 177 -25.68 -10.17 -1.49
CA LEU A 177 -24.39 -9.51 -1.64
C LEU A 177 -24.36 -8.61 -2.89
N LEU A 178 -24.96 -9.04 -4.00
CA LEU A 178 -25.06 -8.25 -5.22
C LEU A 178 -25.84 -6.94 -4.99
N ARG A 179 -26.94 -6.99 -4.22
CA ARG A 179 -27.68 -5.79 -3.83
C ARG A 179 -26.79 -4.80 -3.06
N ARG A 180 -26.02 -5.28 -2.08
CA ARG A 180 -25.07 -4.44 -1.33
C ARG A 180 -23.99 -3.83 -2.22
N CYS A 181 -23.56 -4.54 -3.27
CA CYS A 181 -22.63 -3.99 -4.25
C CYS A 181 -23.24 -2.83 -5.03
N TYR A 182 -24.50 -2.94 -5.47
CA TYR A 182 -25.19 -1.83 -6.16
C TYR A 182 -25.40 -0.62 -5.25
N GLU A 183 -25.74 -0.83 -3.98
CA GLU A 183 -25.84 0.25 -2.98
C GLU A 183 -24.51 0.99 -2.82
N LEU A 184 -23.40 0.25 -2.76
CA LEU A 184 -22.07 0.84 -2.64
C LEU A 184 -21.61 1.51 -3.95
N GLU A 185 -21.97 0.96 -5.11
CA GLU A 185 -21.71 1.59 -6.42
C GLU A 185 -22.48 2.90 -6.58
N GLN A 186 -23.74 2.96 -6.13
CA GLN A 186 -24.51 4.21 -6.07
C GLN A 186 -23.84 5.23 -5.15
N LEU A 187 -23.42 4.81 -3.95
CA LEU A 187 -22.70 5.69 -3.02
C LEU A 187 -21.40 6.23 -3.63
N GLN A 188 -20.67 5.40 -4.38
CA GLN A 188 -19.47 5.83 -5.12
C GLN A 188 -19.81 6.83 -6.22
N GLY A 189 -20.91 6.63 -6.95
CA GLY A 189 -21.42 7.56 -7.97
C GLY A 189 -21.75 8.92 -7.38
N ASP A 190 -22.52 8.95 -6.30
CA ASP A 190 -22.90 10.18 -5.59
C ASP A 190 -21.66 10.91 -5.06
N TRP A 191 -20.72 10.17 -4.49
CA TRP A 191 -19.47 10.71 -4.00
C TRP A 191 -18.65 11.35 -5.12
N CYS A 192 -18.53 10.66 -6.26
CA CYS A 192 -17.80 11.15 -7.42
C CYS A 192 -18.42 12.44 -7.96
N TYR A 193 -19.76 12.48 -8.06
CA TYR A 193 -20.48 13.68 -8.47
C TYR A 193 -20.19 14.87 -7.54
N ARG A 194 -20.31 14.69 -6.22
CA ARG A 194 -20.05 15.74 -5.22
C ARG A 194 -18.61 16.26 -5.23
N ASN A 195 -17.63 15.40 -5.55
CA ASN A 195 -16.21 15.74 -5.46
C ASN A 195 -15.53 16.01 -6.82
N SER A 196 -16.29 15.92 -7.92
CA SER A 196 -15.80 15.94 -9.31
C SER A 196 -14.89 17.13 -9.65
N GLN A 197 -15.19 18.33 -9.13
CA GLN A 197 -14.47 19.56 -9.45
C GLN A 197 -13.05 19.62 -8.87
N GLY A 198 -12.76 18.90 -7.78
CA GLY A 198 -11.45 18.95 -7.09
C GLY A 198 -10.59 17.70 -7.27
N PHE A 199 -11.08 16.73 -8.04
CA PHE A 199 -10.63 15.35 -7.97
C PHE A 199 -10.26 14.73 -9.31
N SER A 200 -10.85 15.22 -10.39
CA SER A 200 -10.68 14.65 -11.72
C SER A 200 -9.29 14.94 -12.29
N PRO A 201 -8.74 14.06 -13.14
CA PRO A 201 -7.56 14.37 -13.93
C PRO A 201 -7.77 15.65 -14.74
N SER A 202 -6.70 16.42 -14.90
CA SER A 202 -6.70 17.61 -15.74
C SER A 202 -6.93 17.19 -17.19
N THR A 203 -7.91 17.81 -17.85
CA THR A 203 -8.24 17.54 -19.26
C THR A 203 -7.28 18.24 -20.23
N ASP A 204 -6.24 18.89 -19.72
CA ASP A 204 -5.35 19.74 -20.49
C ASP A 204 -4.34 18.88 -21.29
N ASN A 205 -4.84 18.34 -22.41
CA ASN A 205 -4.12 17.46 -23.34
C ASN A 205 -2.92 18.13 -24.05
N GLN A 206 -2.53 19.35 -23.67
CA GLN A 206 -1.47 20.12 -24.34
C GLN A 206 -0.06 19.95 -23.75
N ARG A 207 0.13 19.20 -22.66
CA ARG A 207 1.47 18.90 -22.12
C ARG A 207 2.03 17.56 -22.63
N GLN A 208 1.87 17.28 -23.93
CA GLN A 208 2.60 16.22 -24.62
C GLN A 208 4.07 16.63 -24.81
N GLY A 209 4.84 16.51 -23.73
CA GLY A 209 6.30 16.52 -23.74
C GLY A 209 6.80 15.36 -22.88
N ASP A 210 7.08 14.23 -23.52
CA ASP A 210 8.10 13.24 -23.12
C ASP A 210 7.90 12.35 -21.87
N SER A 211 6.69 12.15 -21.33
CA SER A 211 6.52 11.27 -20.16
C SER A 211 5.55 10.10 -20.39
N HIS A 212 5.76 9.34 -21.47
CA HIS A 212 5.17 8.01 -21.60
C HIS A 212 5.97 7.02 -20.75
N LEU A 213 5.31 6.32 -19.82
CA LEU A 213 5.93 5.17 -19.18
C LEU A 213 5.83 3.97 -20.09
N SER A 214 6.86 3.82 -20.94
CA SER A 214 7.08 2.62 -21.73
C SER A 214 7.80 1.60 -20.85
N LEU A 215 7.07 0.64 -20.31
CA LEU A 215 7.63 -0.50 -19.58
C LEU A 215 7.29 -1.76 -20.37
N GLY A 216 8.18 -2.12 -21.32
CA GLY A 216 7.89 -3.10 -22.36
C GLY A 216 7.30 -2.46 -23.64
N GLU A 217 6.52 -3.23 -24.40
CA GLU A 217 5.83 -2.79 -25.64
C GLU A 217 4.52 -2.03 -25.36
N LEU A 218 4.01 -2.07 -24.12
CA LEU A 218 2.77 -1.42 -23.70
C LEU A 218 2.99 0.03 -23.28
N THR A 219 2.21 0.94 -23.86
CA THR A 219 2.21 2.37 -23.51
C THR A 219 0.94 2.71 -22.74
N VAL A 220 1.09 2.98 -21.43
CA VAL A 220 0.00 3.54 -20.62
C VAL A 220 0.12 5.07 -20.64
N ILE A 221 -0.95 5.74 -21.07
CA ILE A 221 -1.01 7.21 -21.06
C ILE A 221 -1.32 7.66 -19.64
N PRO A 222 -0.39 8.35 -18.94
CA PRO A 222 -0.61 8.78 -17.58
C PRO A 222 -1.70 9.86 -17.53
N HIS A 223 -2.47 9.85 -16.45
CA HIS A 223 -3.28 11.01 -16.09
C HIS A 223 -2.40 12.20 -15.73
N ASP A 224 -2.96 13.41 -15.75
CA ASP A 224 -2.30 14.58 -15.19
C ASP A 224 -3.10 15.12 -14.00
N PHE A 225 -2.44 15.29 -12.86
CA PHE A 225 -3.08 15.77 -11.64
C PHE A 225 -2.39 17.03 -11.14
N GLY A 226 -3.18 17.98 -10.64
CA GLY A 226 -2.65 19.22 -10.04
C GLY A 226 -1.80 18.98 -8.80
N SER A 227 -1.97 17.84 -8.12
CA SER A 227 -1.14 17.46 -6.97
C SER A 227 -1.10 15.93 -6.76
N LEU A 228 -0.09 15.49 -6.00
CA LEU A 228 0.02 14.10 -5.57
C LEU A 228 -1.10 13.66 -4.64
N ASP A 229 -1.65 14.59 -3.84
CA ASP A 229 -2.74 14.28 -2.92
C ASP A 229 -4.04 14.02 -3.68
N ILE A 230 -4.29 14.76 -4.77
CA ILE A 230 -5.40 14.49 -5.69
C ILE A 230 -5.20 13.12 -6.33
N ALA A 231 -4.02 12.83 -6.89
CA ALA A 231 -3.72 11.54 -7.51
C ALA A 231 -3.89 10.35 -6.54
N LYS A 232 -3.46 10.49 -5.29
CA LYS A 232 -3.63 9.46 -4.25
C LYS A 232 -5.09 9.21 -3.94
N THR A 233 -5.86 10.28 -3.70
CA THR A 233 -7.30 10.19 -3.46
C THR A 233 -7.99 9.55 -4.66
N TYR A 234 -7.61 9.93 -5.88
CA TYR A 234 -8.12 9.39 -7.15
C TYR A 234 -7.87 7.91 -7.30
N CYS A 235 -6.64 7.50 -7.05
CA CYS A 235 -6.29 6.10 -7.07
C CYS A 235 -7.08 5.29 -6.03
N LEU A 236 -7.28 5.83 -4.82
CA LEU A 236 -8.03 5.15 -3.76
C LEU A 236 -9.51 4.95 -4.11
N PHE A 237 -10.13 5.94 -4.74
CA PHE A 237 -11.50 5.81 -5.25
C PHE A 237 -11.61 4.71 -6.30
N TRP A 238 -10.70 4.68 -7.28
CA TRP A 238 -10.74 3.62 -8.29
C TRP A 238 -10.39 2.25 -7.73
N ILE A 239 -9.58 2.18 -6.67
CA ILE A 239 -9.35 0.97 -5.90
C ILE A 239 -10.63 0.48 -5.21
N SER A 240 -11.41 1.37 -4.58
CA SER A 240 -12.69 0.95 -4.00
C SER A 240 -13.66 0.52 -5.10
N SER A 241 -13.71 1.24 -6.22
CA SER A 241 -14.56 0.92 -7.37
C SER A 241 -14.22 -0.43 -8.01
N ILE A 242 -12.95 -0.71 -8.28
CA ILE A 242 -12.55 -1.99 -8.90
C ILE A 242 -12.88 -3.17 -7.97
N VAL A 243 -12.76 -3.02 -6.65
CA VAL A 243 -13.12 -4.11 -5.72
C VAL A 243 -14.61 -4.41 -5.79
N VAL A 244 -15.48 -3.40 -5.75
CA VAL A 244 -16.93 -3.58 -5.90
C VAL A 244 -17.26 -4.25 -7.22
N LYS A 245 -16.73 -3.73 -8.34
CA LYS A 245 -17.00 -4.28 -9.68
C LYS A 245 -16.48 -5.70 -9.85
N ARG A 246 -15.35 -6.05 -9.24
CA ARG A 246 -14.83 -7.42 -9.24
C ARG A 246 -15.73 -8.35 -8.45
N VAL A 247 -16.21 -7.94 -7.28
CA VAL A 247 -17.19 -8.73 -6.50
C VAL A 247 -18.47 -8.94 -7.31
N MET A 248 -19.00 -7.89 -7.94
CA MET A 248 -20.16 -7.98 -8.83
C MET A 248 -19.91 -8.94 -10.00
N TYR A 249 -18.76 -8.80 -10.67
CA TYR A 249 -18.36 -9.67 -11.78
C TYR A 249 -18.30 -11.14 -11.35
N GLN A 250 -17.69 -11.44 -10.21
CA GLN A 250 -17.58 -12.80 -9.68
C GLN A 250 -18.96 -13.37 -9.31
N ILE A 251 -19.82 -12.59 -8.63
CA ILE A 251 -21.19 -13.02 -8.31
C ILE A 251 -21.99 -13.30 -9.58
N GLN A 252 -21.96 -12.38 -10.55
CA GLN A 252 -22.70 -12.52 -11.80
C GLN A 252 -22.20 -13.71 -12.62
N LYS A 253 -20.88 -13.97 -12.64
CA LYS A 253 -20.30 -15.16 -13.26
C LYS A 253 -20.78 -16.46 -12.61
N GLN A 254 -20.92 -16.49 -11.28
CA GLN A 254 -21.45 -17.67 -10.57
C GLN A 254 -22.95 -17.89 -10.82
N LEU A 255 -23.75 -16.81 -10.90
CA LEU A 255 -25.19 -16.89 -11.09
C LEU A 255 -25.61 -17.12 -12.55
N LYS A 256 -24.93 -16.49 -13.51
CA LYS A 256 -25.32 -16.45 -14.93
C LYS A 256 -24.35 -17.19 -15.87
N GLY A 257 -23.20 -17.65 -15.37
CA GLY A 257 -22.14 -18.29 -16.16
C GLY A 257 -21.28 -17.32 -16.98
N THR A 258 -21.80 -16.16 -17.37
CA THR A 258 -21.08 -15.11 -18.12
C THR A 258 -21.34 -13.73 -17.52
N CYS A 259 -20.36 -12.83 -17.67
CA CYS A 259 -20.44 -11.45 -17.19
C CYS A 259 -19.54 -10.57 -18.06
N ASP A 260 -19.97 -9.33 -18.30
CA ASP A 260 -19.17 -8.33 -19.00
C ASP A 260 -17.97 -7.89 -18.13
N PRO A 261 -16.71 -8.08 -18.60
CA PRO A 261 -15.52 -7.64 -17.87
C PRO A 261 -15.26 -6.12 -17.98
N THR A 262 -15.93 -5.42 -18.91
CA THR A 262 -15.67 -4.01 -19.23
C THR A 262 -15.61 -3.10 -18.00
N PRO A 263 -16.55 -3.17 -17.03
CA PRO A 263 -16.50 -2.31 -15.86
C PRO A 263 -15.24 -2.50 -15.00
N VAL A 264 -14.77 -3.76 -14.86
CA VAL A 264 -13.57 -4.11 -14.10
C VAL A 264 -12.33 -3.58 -14.82
N VAL A 265 -12.24 -3.80 -16.13
CA VAL A 265 -11.12 -3.35 -16.97
C VAL A 265 -11.01 -1.83 -16.99
N CYS A 266 -12.13 -1.11 -17.08
CA CYS A 266 -12.14 0.36 -17.01
C CYS A 266 -11.59 0.87 -15.68
N SER A 267 -12.03 0.32 -14.54
CA SER A 267 -11.48 0.74 -13.24
C SER A 267 -9.99 0.37 -13.09
N ALA A 268 -9.56 -0.78 -13.62
CA ALA A 268 -8.14 -1.17 -13.61
C ALA A 268 -7.28 -0.20 -14.43
N ARG A 269 -7.78 0.24 -15.59
CA ARG A 269 -7.11 1.21 -16.46
C ARG A 269 -6.91 2.54 -15.74
N GLU A 270 -7.95 3.06 -15.09
CA GLU A 270 -7.88 4.31 -14.32
C GLU A 270 -6.79 4.25 -13.23
N ILE A 271 -6.67 3.10 -12.56
CA ILE A 271 -5.60 2.84 -11.60
C ILE A 271 -4.22 2.88 -12.29
N CYS A 272 -4.05 2.16 -13.40
CA CYS A 272 -2.78 2.10 -14.13
C CYS A 272 -2.34 3.48 -14.63
N GLN A 273 -3.25 4.30 -15.15
CA GLN A 273 -2.96 5.66 -15.62
C GLN A 273 -2.56 6.58 -14.46
N THR A 274 -3.17 6.39 -13.28
CA THR A 274 -2.81 7.12 -12.06
C THR A 274 -1.45 6.68 -11.52
N VAL A 275 -1.16 5.37 -11.53
CA VAL A 275 0.15 4.84 -11.17
C VAL A 275 1.22 5.39 -12.11
N ALA A 276 0.94 5.44 -13.41
CA ALA A 276 1.85 6.00 -14.39
C ALA A 276 2.18 7.48 -14.09
N PHE A 277 1.18 8.29 -13.70
CA PHE A 277 1.45 9.64 -13.20
C PHE A 277 2.39 9.63 -11.98
N CYS A 278 2.08 8.81 -10.98
CA CYS A 278 2.84 8.73 -9.73
C CYS A 278 4.29 8.28 -9.92
N MET A 279 4.57 7.51 -10.97
CA MET A 279 5.90 7.02 -11.30
C MET A 279 6.78 8.03 -12.05
N LYS A 280 6.27 9.22 -12.41
CA LYS A 280 7.10 10.29 -13.00
C LYS A 280 8.25 10.66 -12.03
N PRO A 281 9.46 11.00 -12.54
CA PRO A 281 10.63 11.24 -11.67
C PRO A 281 10.44 12.30 -10.58
N ASN A 282 9.61 13.33 -10.84
CA ASN A 282 9.30 14.40 -9.90
C ASN A 282 8.31 14.01 -8.80
N THR A 283 7.60 12.88 -8.94
CA THR A 283 6.56 12.42 -7.99
C THR A 283 6.90 11.09 -7.32
N GLN A 284 7.88 10.35 -7.84
CA GLN A 284 8.18 8.96 -7.55
C GLN A 284 8.49 8.64 -6.07
N MET A 285 9.14 9.55 -5.34
CA MET A 285 9.64 9.24 -3.97
C MET A 285 8.57 9.16 -2.88
N SER A 286 7.34 9.65 -3.10
CA SER A 286 6.32 9.77 -2.03
C SER A 286 5.16 8.78 -2.14
N VAL A 287 5.20 7.88 -3.12
CA VAL A 287 4.04 7.09 -3.56
C VAL A 287 4.29 5.58 -3.68
N GLY A 288 5.51 5.09 -3.39
CA GLY A 288 5.87 3.67 -3.62
C GLY A 288 4.89 2.66 -2.99
N HIS A 289 4.47 2.86 -1.75
CA HIS A 289 3.48 1.98 -1.10
C HIS A 289 2.08 2.07 -1.74
N MET A 290 1.67 3.26 -2.18
CA MET A 290 0.39 3.46 -2.87
C MET A 290 0.43 2.78 -4.24
N VAL A 291 1.53 2.93 -5.01
CA VAL A 291 1.73 2.28 -6.31
C VAL A 291 1.64 0.76 -6.17
N LEU A 292 2.33 0.17 -5.19
CA LEU A 292 2.27 -1.28 -4.95
C LEU A 292 0.85 -1.74 -4.58
N PHE A 293 0.16 -1.00 -3.72
CA PHE A 293 -1.22 -1.29 -3.35
C PHE A 293 -2.17 -1.22 -4.56
N ALA A 294 -2.07 -0.14 -5.33
CA ALA A 294 -2.86 0.12 -6.53
C ALA A 294 -2.68 -0.96 -7.61
N ILE A 295 -1.44 -1.25 -7.97
CA ILE A 295 -1.09 -2.27 -8.96
C ILE A 295 -1.52 -3.66 -8.51
N SER A 296 -1.51 -3.95 -7.21
CA SER A 296 -2.01 -5.21 -6.68
C SER A 296 -3.53 -5.37 -6.87
N GLN A 297 -4.30 -4.28 -6.87
CA GLN A 297 -5.74 -4.33 -7.17
C GLN A 297 -6.01 -4.39 -8.68
N ALA A 298 -5.31 -3.58 -9.47
CA ALA A 298 -5.43 -3.59 -10.93
C ALA A 298 -5.07 -4.96 -11.51
N SER A 299 -3.97 -5.57 -11.07
CA SER A 299 -3.52 -6.88 -11.54
C SER A 299 -4.57 -7.97 -11.32
N LYS A 300 -5.26 -7.95 -10.17
CA LYS A 300 -6.36 -8.90 -9.91
C LYS A 300 -7.56 -8.68 -10.83
N GLY A 301 -7.87 -7.43 -11.17
CA GLY A 301 -8.89 -7.12 -12.16
C GLY A 301 -8.55 -7.71 -13.53
N TYR A 302 -7.32 -7.53 -13.98
CA TYR A 302 -6.84 -8.10 -15.24
C TYR A 302 -6.78 -9.62 -15.23
N ILE A 303 -6.37 -10.26 -14.13
CA ILE A 303 -6.43 -11.72 -13.95
C ILE A 303 -7.88 -12.22 -14.08
N ASP A 304 -8.82 -11.61 -13.35
CA ASP A 304 -10.22 -12.02 -13.37
C ASP A 304 -10.85 -11.91 -14.76
N CYS A 305 -10.38 -10.95 -15.56
CA CYS A 305 -10.84 -10.68 -16.93
C CYS A 305 -10.05 -11.40 -18.03
N GLY A 306 -8.94 -12.06 -17.70
CA GLY A 306 -8.07 -12.75 -18.68
C GLY A 306 -7.18 -11.82 -19.53
N ASP A 307 -6.94 -10.59 -19.09
CA ASP A 307 -6.07 -9.62 -19.78
C ASP A 307 -4.61 -9.82 -19.36
N ILE A 308 -3.92 -10.72 -20.08
CA ILE A 308 -2.54 -11.12 -19.77
C ILE A 308 -1.55 -9.98 -20.00
N GLU A 309 -1.79 -9.14 -21.02
CA GLU A 309 -0.89 -8.04 -21.40
C GLU A 309 -0.81 -7.01 -20.26
N MET A 310 -1.97 -6.54 -19.80
CA MET A 310 -2.02 -5.55 -18.72
C MET A 310 -1.64 -6.12 -17.36
N PHE A 311 -1.87 -7.41 -17.13
CA PHE A 311 -1.30 -8.11 -15.96
C PHE A 311 0.23 -8.07 -15.98
N ASN A 312 0.86 -8.36 -17.12
CA ASN A 312 2.32 -8.31 -17.25
C ASN A 312 2.86 -6.89 -17.03
N TRP A 313 2.18 -5.88 -17.55
CA TRP A 313 2.53 -4.48 -17.27
C TRP A 313 2.50 -4.18 -15.77
N CYS A 314 1.42 -4.58 -15.07
CA CYS A 314 1.30 -4.45 -13.63
C CYS A 314 2.46 -5.15 -12.89
N HIS A 315 2.83 -6.35 -13.33
CA HIS A 315 3.95 -7.11 -12.76
C HIS A 315 5.30 -6.41 -12.98
N CYS A 316 5.54 -5.85 -14.16
CA CYS A 316 6.76 -5.07 -14.42
C CYS A 316 6.84 -3.83 -13.51
N VAL A 317 5.73 -3.11 -13.32
CA VAL A 317 5.67 -1.95 -12.43
C VAL A 317 5.96 -2.33 -10.98
N SER A 318 5.41 -3.45 -10.50
CA SER A 318 5.64 -3.90 -9.12
C SER A 318 7.12 -4.25 -8.88
N ILE A 319 7.75 -4.96 -9.82
CA ILE A 319 9.18 -5.27 -9.79
C ILE A 319 10.01 -3.98 -9.76
N PHE A 320 9.74 -3.05 -10.68
CA PHE A 320 10.48 -1.79 -10.75
C PHE A 320 10.35 -0.99 -9.45
N THR A 321 9.14 -0.91 -8.89
CA THR A 321 8.87 -0.18 -7.65
C THR A 321 9.58 -0.84 -6.45
N GLN A 322 9.60 -2.18 -6.37
CA GLN A 322 10.34 -2.91 -5.33
C GLN A 322 11.85 -2.66 -5.41
N PHE A 323 12.44 -2.75 -6.60
CA PHE A 323 13.87 -2.48 -6.77
C PHE A 323 14.24 -1.03 -6.48
N PHE A 324 13.39 -0.08 -6.83
CA PHE A 324 13.61 1.32 -6.51
C PHE A 324 13.58 1.57 -5.01
N ILE A 325 12.57 1.03 -4.30
CA ILE A 325 12.47 1.14 -2.83
C ILE A 325 13.69 0.50 -2.16
N LEU A 326 14.08 -0.71 -2.56
CA LEU A 326 15.24 -1.40 -1.99
C LEU A 326 16.58 -0.70 -2.34
N GLY A 327 16.70 -0.17 -3.55
CA GLY A 327 17.89 0.55 -4.02
C GLY A 327 18.12 1.87 -3.28
N GLU A 328 17.06 2.63 -3.03
CA GLU A 328 17.12 3.86 -2.22
C GLU A 328 17.39 3.55 -0.74
N LEU A 329 16.81 2.50 -0.17
CA LEU A 329 17.16 2.07 1.20
C LEU A 329 18.65 1.69 1.30
N ALA A 330 19.20 1.03 0.29
CA ALA A 330 20.62 0.71 0.22
C ALA A 330 21.49 1.97 0.04
N LEU A 331 21.05 2.96 -0.74
CA LEU A 331 21.74 4.23 -0.96
C LEU A 331 21.66 5.16 0.26
N LEU A 332 20.53 5.23 0.96
CA LEU A 332 20.39 5.92 2.24
C LEU A 332 21.28 5.26 3.29
N GLY A 333 21.26 3.92 3.39
CA GLY A 333 22.18 3.17 4.24
C GLY A 333 23.65 3.38 3.86
N ALA A 334 23.98 3.65 2.58
CA ALA A 334 25.34 3.93 2.13
C ALA A 334 25.74 5.40 2.31
N ARG A 335 24.83 6.37 2.12
CA ARG A 335 25.07 7.81 2.34
C ARG A 335 25.24 8.12 3.81
N VAL A 336 24.43 7.51 4.67
CA VAL A 336 24.61 7.54 6.13
C VAL A 336 26.00 7.02 6.51
N ARG A 337 26.45 5.91 5.90
CA ARG A 337 27.80 5.39 6.10
C ARG A 337 28.91 6.28 5.53
N LYS A 338 28.66 7.04 4.46
CA LYS A 338 29.67 7.89 3.80
C LYS A 338 29.86 9.24 4.51
N ILE A 339 28.82 9.78 5.14
CA ILE A 339 28.91 11.00 5.97
C ILE A 339 29.71 10.73 7.26
N GLY A 340 29.72 9.49 7.76
CA GLY A 340 30.56 9.06 8.88
C GLY A 340 32.01 8.66 8.52
N TYR A 341 32.39 8.64 7.23
CA TYR A 341 33.71 8.21 6.76
C TYR A 341 34.52 9.37 6.15
N CYS A 342 34.48 10.56 6.77
CA CYS A 342 35.52 11.58 6.57
C CYS A 342 36.61 11.40 7.63
N GLY A 343 37.24 10.22 7.62
CA GLY A 343 38.29 9.86 8.57
C GLY A 343 38.61 8.38 8.47
N THR A 344 39.78 8.07 7.93
CA THR A 344 40.41 6.74 7.78
C THR A 344 40.00 5.89 6.56
N ARG A 345 40.91 5.89 5.59
CA ARG A 345 41.05 4.94 4.47
C ARG A 345 41.39 3.56 5.04
N SER A 346 40.58 2.52 4.80
CA SER A 346 41.02 1.15 4.48
C SER A 346 39.84 0.16 4.50
N LYS A 347 39.81 -0.75 3.50
CA LYS A 347 39.02 -1.99 3.42
C LYS A 347 37.48 -1.88 3.27
N ASN A 348 36.98 -1.29 2.17
CA ASN A 348 35.58 -1.54 1.77
C ASN A 348 35.29 -1.61 0.26
N GLU A 349 36.29 -1.94 -0.57
CA GLU A 349 36.09 -2.16 -2.01
C GLU A 349 35.35 -3.47 -2.33
N ARG A 350 35.27 -4.43 -1.39
CA ARG A 350 34.64 -5.75 -1.64
C ARG A 350 33.10 -5.72 -1.69
N GLY A 351 32.45 -4.83 -0.92
CA GLY A 351 30.98 -4.72 -0.91
C GLY A 351 30.42 -4.04 -2.17
N PHE A 352 31.06 -2.96 -2.61
CA PHE A 352 30.67 -2.24 -3.83
C PHE A 352 30.88 -3.08 -5.09
N ASN A 353 31.98 -3.85 -5.14
CA ASN A 353 32.23 -4.80 -6.23
C ASN A 353 31.22 -5.94 -6.28
N ARG A 354 30.66 -6.38 -5.14
CA ARG A 354 29.62 -7.43 -5.09
C ARG A 354 28.29 -6.97 -5.66
N ILE A 355 27.89 -5.72 -5.38
CA ILE A 355 26.66 -5.12 -5.94
C ILE A 355 26.79 -4.87 -7.44
N GLN A 356 27.93 -4.31 -7.89
CA GLN A 356 28.19 -4.15 -9.32
C GLN A 356 28.28 -5.50 -10.06
N TRP A 357 28.82 -6.53 -9.42
CA TRP A 357 28.88 -7.88 -9.97
C TRP A 357 27.49 -8.50 -10.13
N ASN A 358 26.60 -8.35 -9.14
CA ASN A 358 25.22 -8.81 -9.24
C ASN A 358 24.42 -8.08 -10.33
N LEU A 359 24.60 -6.75 -10.48
CA LEU A 359 23.99 -5.97 -11.56
C LEU A 359 24.49 -6.39 -12.95
N ARG A 360 25.78 -6.72 -13.08
CA ARG A 360 26.35 -7.24 -14.35
C ARG A 360 25.87 -8.66 -14.66
N LYS A 361 25.68 -9.49 -13.63
CA LYS A 361 25.17 -10.86 -13.79
C LYS A 361 23.70 -10.85 -14.23
N MET A 362 22.88 -9.97 -13.67
CA MET A 362 21.47 -9.82 -14.07
C MET A 362 21.32 -9.26 -15.48
N ARG A 363 22.08 -8.24 -15.89
CA ARG A 363 22.07 -7.77 -17.30
C ARG A 363 22.51 -8.83 -18.31
N LYS A 364 23.36 -9.79 -17.90
CA LYS A 364 23.71 -10.95 -18.74
C LYS A 364 22.58 -11.96 -18.81
N GLN A 365 21.89 -12.21 -17.70
CA GLN A 365 20.75 -13.13 -17.63
C GLN A 365 19.56 -12.61 -18.44
N GLU A 366 19.31 -11.30 -18.40
CA GLU A 366 18.29 -10.59 -19.19
C GLU A 366 18.57 -10.63 -20.70
N ARG A 367 19.84 -10.53 -21.10
CA ARG A 367 20.26 -10.71 -22.51
C ARG A 367 20.15 -12.16 -22.97
N SER A 368 20.44 -13.13 -22.11
CA SER A 368 20.27 -14.56 -22.42
C SER A 368 18.79 -14.96 -22.50
N SER A 369 17.92 -14.38 -21.67
CA SER A 369 16.47 -14.63 -21.77
C SER A 369 15.85 -13.98 -23.01
N MET A 370 16.34 -12.82 -23.47
CA MET A 370 15.87 -12.23 -24.74
C MET A 370 16.35 -12.98 -25.99
N MET A 371 17.47 -13.71 -25.94
CA MET A 371 17.95 -14.51 -27.08
C MET A 371 17.18 -15.82 -27.27
N ASN A 372 16.61 -16.41 -26.21
CA ASN A 372 15.86 -17.66 -26.30
C ASN A 372 14.43 -17.49 -26.87
N TRP A 373 13.93 -16.27 -26.98
CA TRP A 373 12.58 -15.98 -27.50
C TRP A 373 12.52 -15.67 -28.99
N LYS A 374 13.66 -15.68 -29.70
CA LYS A 374 13.71 -15.48 -31.17
C LYS A 374 13.75 -16.78 -31.98
N THR A 375 13.52 -17.94 -31.35
CA THR A 375 13.63 -19.26 -32.00
C THR A 375 12.49 -20.22 -31.64
N VAL A 376 11.29 -19.70 -31.35
CA VAL A 376 10.05 -20.49 -31.32
C VAL A 376 8.98 -19.77 -32.11
#